data_AF-A0A067T976-F1
#
_entry.id   AF-A0A067T976-F1
#
_cell.length_a   1.000
_cell.length_b   1.000
_cell.length_c   1.000
_cell.angle_alpha   90.00
_cell.angle_beta   90.00
_cell.angle_gamma   90.00
#
_symmetry.space_group_name_H-M   'P 1'
#
loop_
_entity.id
_entity.type
_entity.pdbx_description
1 polymer ?
#
loop_
_entity_poly.entity_id
_entity_poly.type
_entity_poly.pdbx_seq_one_letter_code
_entity_poly.pdbx_strand_id
1 'polypeptide(L)'
;MISPCRRPFNVATLAFLLSFTSFFFGFVRAAADDKTRLGNNTIDRTLQLRTHSIYAPYIDQDLQNRWWDFGADSYVNTNKHIRLTRNRPSQMGWLWSRLALTPSNFVIEVEFKVSGDSSHLFGDGLAMWLTKERAEPGPVFGNRDEFTGLAIILDTYANEKHTYSFPRIVGILGDGKMKYNFGGDGEGQEVGACSANFRRTNVATKLKVTYVKDAFLDVKIQYKAWDDWTDCFHVEKLQLPPNPFLGFSAMTGDVSDAHDIISVTSYSAILSQPDAAPNKHKKASVFSSSSEGSGTWLGFFFKLFLFAGVVAGGYYGWQEYQRRQRYGGFGGGSGMGSAYGMRSPGVGGGFGGYNGKRF
;
A
#
# COMPACT_ATOMS: atom_id res chain seq x y z
N MET A 1 -50.10 -37.06 27.99
CA MET A 1 -50.33 -35.61 28.16
C MET A 1 -49.02 -34.89 27.88
N ILE A 2 -49.12 -33.65 27.41
CA ILE A 2 -48.08 -32.64 27.13
C ILE A 2 -47.61 -32.58 25.66
N SER A 3 -48.15 -31.54 25.02
CA SER A 3 -47.95 -31.04 23.66
C SER A 3 -46.57 -30.38 23.43
N PRO A 4 -46.07 -30.27 22.19
CA PRO A 4 -45.00 -29.35 21.85
C PRO A 4 -45.56 -27.97 21.50
N CYS A 5 -45.19 -26.96 22.28
CA CYS A 5 -45.50 -25.56 22.03
C CYS A 5 -44.55 -24.99 20.96
N ARG A 6 -45.06 -24.75 19.74
CA ARG A 6 -44.37 -23.96 18.71
C ARG A 6 -44.50 -22.47 19.05
N ARG A 7 -43.39 -21.76 19.26
CA ARG A 7 -43.35 -20.29 19.21
C ARG A 7 -42.96 -19.84 17.79
N PRO A 8 -43.65 -18.87 17.18
CA PRO A 8 -43.34 -18.41 15.84
C PRO A 8 -42.10 -17.51 15.85
N PHE A 9 -41.20 -17.78 14.90
CA PHE A 9 -40.04 -16.95 14.58
C PHE A 9 -40.52 -15.58 14.07
N ASN A 10 -40.29 -14.53 14.84
CA ASN A 10 -40.74 -13.18 14.52
C ASN A 10 -39.66 -12.45 13.69
N VAL A 11 -39.89 -12.33 12.39
CA VAL A 11 -38.97 -11.69 11.41
C VAL A 11 -38.70 -10.21 11.75
N ALA A 12 -39.57 -9.58 12.54
CA ALA A 12 -39.42 -8.19 12.99
C ALA A 12 -38.19 -7.95 13.89
N THR A 13 -37.74 -8.96 14.65
CA THR A 13 -36.61 -8.80 15.58
C THR A 13 -35.25 -8.79 14.87
N LEU A 14 -35.15 -9.42 13.70
CA LEU A 14 -33.92 -9.48 12.89
C LEU A 14 -33.66 -8.16 12.15
N ALA A 15 -34.72 -7.48 11.71
CA ALA A 15 -34.63 -6.19 11.03
C ALA A 15 -34.16 -5.06 11.96
N PHE A 16 -34.48 -5.15 13.26
CA PHE A 16 -34.04 -4.16 14.25
C PHE A 16 -32.54 -4.30 14.60
N LEU A 17 -32.00 -5.52 14.55
CA LEU A 17 -30.58 -5.81 14.79
C LEU A 17 -29.68 -5.42 13.60
N LEU A 18 -30.17 -5.51 12.35
CA LEU A 18 -29.44 -5.08 11.15
C LEU A 18 -29.43 -3.55 10.95
N SER A 19 -30.40 -2.84 11.53
CA SER A 19 -30.42 -1.37 11.54
C SER A 19 -29.44 -0.79 12.56
N PHE A 20 -29.23 -1.45 13.71
CA PHE A 20 -28.32 -1.00 14.76
C PHE A 20 -26.83 -1.20 14.42
N THR A 21 -26.48 -2.20 13.60
CA THR A 21 -25.11 -2.41 13.13
C THR A 21 -24.69 -1.41 12.04
N SER A 22 -25.66 -0.82 11.33
CA SER A 22 -25.41 0.20 10.30
C SER A 22 -25.15 1.60 10.88
N PHE A 23 -25.41 1.82 12.17
CA PHE A 23 -25.14 3.10 12.86
C PHE A 23 -23.76 3.16 13.54
N PHE A 24 -23.08 2.02 13.71
CA PHE A 24 -21.73 1.96 14.31
C PHE A 24 -20.59 1.69 13.32
N PHE A 25 -20.88 1.33 12.07
CA PHE A 25 -19.89 1.15 11.00
C PHE A 25 -19.73 2.38 10.09
N GLY A 26 -19.83 3.57 10.69
CA GLY A 26 -19.86 4.85 9.98
C GLY A 26 -18.62 5.72 10.14
N PHE A 27 -17.45 5.17 10.46
CA PHE A 27 -16.17 5.89 10.36
C PHE A 27 -15.04 4.94 9.98
N VAL A 28 -15.11 4.36 8.78
CA VAL A 28 -13.87 4.10 8.04
C VAL A 28 -13.38 5.49 7.64
N ARG A 29 -12.48 6.05 8.45
CA ARG A 29 -11.71 7.22 8.08
C ARG A 29 -10.99 6.82 6.80
N ALA A 30 -11.48 7.30 5.66
CA ALA A 30 -10.72 7.26 4.43
C ALA A 30 -9.32 7.76 4.80
N ALA A 31 -8.31 6.93 4.55
CA ALA A 31 -6.91 7.33 4.73
C ALA A 31 -6.80 8.70 4.07
N ALA A 32 -6.46 9.70 4.87
CA ALA A 32 -6.18 11.01 4.33
C ALA A 32 -5.07 10.77 3.33
N ASP A 33 -5.38 10.98 2.05
CA ASP A 33 -4.40 11.12 0.99
C ASP A 33 -3.41 12.16 1.50
N ASP A 34 -2.26 11.69 2.01
CA ASP A 34 -1.20 12.54 2.51
C ASP A 34 -0.62 13.21 1.28
N LYS A 35 -1.30 14.28 0.84
CA LYS A 35 -0.81 15.21 -0.14
C LYS A 35 0.36 15.91 0.51
N THR A 36 1.51 15.23 0.48
CA THR A 36 2.80 15.81 0.83
C THR A 36 2.88 17.10 0.02
N ARG A 37 2.79 18.25 0.71
CA ARG A 37 2.89 19.56 0.06
C ARG A 37 4.36 19.77 -0.30
N LEU A 38 4.68 19.62 -1.58
CA LEU A 38 6.02 19.77 -2.13
C LEU A 38 6.28 21.24 -2.53
N GLY A 39 6.36 22.14 -1.54
CA GLY A 39 6.53 23.57 -1.82
C GLY A 39 5.37 24.12 -2.68
N ASN A 40 5.69 24.66 -3.87
CA ASN A 40 4.70 25.18 -4.84
C ASN A 40 4.07 24.11 -5.74
N ASN A 41 4.63 22.89 -5.79
CA ASN A 41 4.13 21.80 -6.62
C ASN A 41 3.49 20.73 -5.73
N THR A 42 2.57 19.95 -6.30
CA THR A 42 2.09 18.72 -5.67
C THR A 42 2.45 17.55 -6.57
N ILE A 43 2.74 16.38 -6.00
CA ILE A 43 2.77 15.15 -6.80
C ILE A 43 1.33 14.89 -7.23
N ASP A 44 1.01 15.08 -8.52
CA ASP A 44 -0.32 14.85 -9.07
C ASP A 44 -0.60 13.35 -9.14
N ARG A 45 0.40 12.59 -9.62
CA ARG A 45 0.30 11.15 -9.86
C ARG A 45 1.63 10.46 -9.65
N THR A 46 1.56 9.23 -9.16
CA THR A 46 2.69 8.32 -9.08
C THR A 46 2.50 7.16 -10.06
N LEU A 47 3.56 6.80 -10.79
CA LEU A 47 3.57 5.63 -11.67
C LEU A 47 4.58 4.61 -11.13
N GLN A 48 4.12 3.41 -10.80
CA GLN A 48 4.98 2.38 -10.24
C GLN A 48 6.04 1.93 -11.26
N LEU A 49 7.29 1.87 -10.82
CA LEU A 49 8.44 1.44 -11.60
C LEU A 49 8.75 -0.01 -11.29
N ARG A 50 8.16 -0.93 -12.07
CA ARG A 50 8.40 -2.37 -11.90
C ARG A 50 9.88 -2.75 -12.00
N THR A 51 10.65 -2.05 -12.83
CA THR A 51 12.08 -2.29 -13.03
C THR A 51 12.96 -1.90 -11.84
N HIS A 52 12.42 -1.11 -10.90
CA HIS A 52 13.09 -0.63 -9.69
C HIS A 52 12.29 -0.99 -8.44
N SER A 53 11.41 -1.98 -8.55
CA SER A 53 10.66 -2.53 -7.41
C SER A 53 10.98 -4.02 -7.28
N ILE A 54 11.06 -4.51 -6.05
CA ILE A 54 11.30 -5.91 -5.74
C ILE A 54 10.61 -6.29 -4.43
N TYR A 55 9.94 -7.43 -4.42
CA TYR A 55 9.21 -7.97 -3.27
C TYR A 55 9.07 -9.49 -3.45
N ALA A 56 8.74 -10.21 -2.38
CA ALA A 56 8.58 -11.67 -2.45
C ALA A 56 7.41 -12.06 -3.41
N PRO A 57 7.57 -13.10 -4.25
CA PRO A 57 8.77 -13.92 -4.44
C PRO A 57 9.85 -13.20 -5.28
N TYR A 58 11.10 -13.20 -4.79
CA TYR A 58 12.18 -12.39 -5.38
C TYR A 58 12.84 -12.99 -6.63
N ILE A 59 12.60 -14.27 -6.90
CA ILE A 59 13.27 -15.01 -7.96
C ILE A 59 12.24 -15.32 -9.05
N ASP A 60 12.64 -15.10 -10.31
CA ASP A 60 11.86 -15.45 -11.49
C ASP A 60 12.21 -16.90 -11.93
N GLN A 61 12.58 -17.08 -13.19
CA GLN A 61 13.08 -18.36 -13.74
C GLN A 61 14.60 -18.46 -13.53
N ASP A 62 15.11 -19.69 -13.46
CA ASP A 62 16.55 -20.00 -13.39
C ASP A 62 17.32 -19.40 -12.19
N LEU A 63 16.65 -19.26 -11.04
CA LEU A 63 17.25 -18.73 -9.81
C LEU A 63 17.76 -17.27 -9.92
N GLN A 64 17.31 -16.52 -10.92
CA GLN A 64 17.67 -15.11 -11.12
C GLN A 64 16.46 -14.19 -11.02
N ASN A 65 16.71 -12.91 -10.74
CA ASN A 65 15.73 -11.85 -10.89
C ASN A 65 15.98 -11.09 -12.21
N ARG A 66 14.91 -10.77 -12.95
CA ARG A 66 15.04 -10.06 -14.23
C ARG A 66 15.63 -8.66 -14.11
N TRP A 67 15.33 -7.95 -13.02
CA TRP A 67 15.58 -6.51 -12.87
C TRP A 67 16.67 -6.18 -11.85
N TRP A 68 17.06 -7.15 -11.02
CA TRP A 68 18.00 -6.95 -9.93
C TRP A 68 19.13 -7.98 -9.96
N ASP A 69 20.33 -7.53 -9.64
CA ASP A 69 21.48 -8.39 -9.37
C ASP A 69 21.80 -8.35 -7.88
N PHE A 70 22.27 -9.48 -7.35
CA PHE A 70 22.81 -9.58 -6.01
C PHE A 70 24.15 -10.32 -6.06
N GLY A 71 25.03 -10.09 -5.09
CA GLY A 71 26.35 -10.72 -5.07
C GLY A 71 27.11 -10.59 -3.76
N ALA A 72 28.36 -11.06 -3.79
CA ALA A 72 29.22 -11.26 -2.61
C ALA A 72 28.56 -12.20 -1.58
N ASP A 73 28.49 -11.85 -0.30
CA ASP A 73 27.87 -12.69 0.75
C ASP A 73 26.33 -12.67 0.74
N SER A 74 25.71 -11.85 -0.11
CA SER A 74 24.26 -11.74 -0.15
C SER A 74 23.61 -13.01 -0.67
N TYR A 75 22.42 -13.33 -0.14
CA TYR A 75 21.62 -14.44 -0.63
C TYR A 75 20.13 -14.12 -0.55
N VAL A 76 19.36 -14.81 -1.37
CA VAL A 76 17.92 -14.61 -1.49
C VAL A 76 17.17 -15.75 -0.82
N ASN A 77 16.38 -15.43 0.20
CA ASN A 77 15.33 -16.31 0.67
C ASN A 77 14.04 -15.94 -0.06
N THR A 78 13.70 -16.72 -1.09
CA THR A 78 12.70 -16.40 -2.12
C THR A 78 11.40 -15.80 -1.57
N ASN A 79 10.91 -16.29 -0.43
CA ASN A 79 9.61 -15.90 0.12
C ASN A 79 9.69 -15.08 1.42
N LYS A 80 10.88 -14.58 1.79
CA LYS A 80 11.08 -13.92 3.10
C LYS A 80 11.85 -12.62 3.05
N HIS A 81 13.06 -12.64 2.50
CA HIS A 81 13.94 -11.46 2.40
C HIS A 81 15.09 -11.71 1.42
N ILE A 82 15.73 -10.62 1.02
CA ILE A 82 17.08 -10.62 0.46
C ILE A 82 18.03 -10.23 1.60
N ARG A 83 18.90 -11.14 2.01
CA ARG A 83 19.88 -10.89 3.07
C ARG A 83 21.17 -10.38 2.46
N LEU A 84 21.59 -9.17 2.82
CA LEU A 84 22.84 -8.57 2.38
C LEU A 84 24.02 -9.12 3.18
N THR A 85 23.93 -9.12 4.51
CA THR A 85 24.92 -9.77 5.39
C THR A 85 24.24 -10.62 6.44
N ARG A 86 24.97 -11.62 6.94
CA ARG A 86 24.57 -12.44 8.09
C ARG A 86 25.07 -11.79 9.38
N ASN A 87 24.52 -12.21 10.51
CA ASN A 87 25.10 -11.92 11.83
C ASN A 87 26.40 -12.72 12.03
N ARG A 88 27.42 -12.37 11.23
CA ARG A 88 28.78 -12.91 11.26
C ARG A 88 29.77 -11.78 10.93
N PRO A 89 30.96 -11.78 11.52
CA PRO A 89 32.01 -10.81 11.19
C PRO A 89 32.45 -10.90 9.72
N SER A 90 33.02 -9.80 9.22
CA SER A 90 33.68 -9.71 7.91
C SER A 90 32.80 -10.18 6.74
N GLN A 91 31.54 -9.75 6.72
CA GLN A 91 30.62 -10.00 5.62
C GLN A 91 30.43 -8.74 4.78
N MET A 92 30.22 -8.94 3.49
CA MET A 92 29.91 -7.87 2.56
C MET A 92 28.94 -8.38 1.51
N GLY A 93 27.82 -7.69 1.32
CA GLY A 93 26.84 -8.08 0.31
C GLY A 93 26.12 -6.88 -0.29
N TRP A 94 25.59 -7.07 -1.49
CA TRP A 94 24.92 -6.02 -2.24
C TRP A 94 23.76 -6.54 -3.09
N LEU A 95 22.85 -5.62 -3.41
CA LEU A 95 21.68 -5.77 -4.27
C LEU A 95 21.57 -4.50 -5.14
N TRP A 96 21.57 -4.64 -6.46
CA TRP A 96 21.57 -3.51 -7.39
C TRP A 96 20.53 -3.67 -8.50
N SER A 97 19.89 -2.57 -8.90
CA SER A 97 19.09 -2.53 -10.11
C SER A 97 19.98 -2.78 -11.33
N ARG A 98 19.48 -3.55 -12.30
CA ARG A 98 20.16 -3.78 -13.58
C ARG A 98 20.07 -2.58 -14.51
N LEU A 99 18.98 -1.83 -14.38
CA LEU A 99 18.71 -0.63 -15.16
C LEU A 99 18.90 0.61 -14.30
N ALA A 100 19.28 1.69 -14.97
CA ALA A 100 19.33 3.02 -14.39
C ALA A 100 17.92 3.62 -14.25
N LEU A 101 17.74 4.47 -13.24
CA LEU A 101 16.49 5.13 -12.91
C LEU A 101 16.28 6.33 -13.84
N THR A 102 15.41 6.16 -14.85
CA THR A 102 15.17 7.18 -15.87
C THR A 102 14.28 8.35 -15.44
N PRO A 103 13.29 8.19 -14.53
CA PRO A 103 12.47 9.33 -14.11
C PRO A 103 13.28 10.37 -13.34
N SER A 104 13.06 11.65 -13.65
CA SER A 104 13.73 12.76 -12.96
C SER A 104 13.22 12.98 -11.53
N ASN A 105 11.95 12.66 -11.28
CA ASN A 105 11.33 12.77 -9.96
C ASN A 105 10.82 11.40 -9.56
N PHE A 106 11.07 11.00 -8.32
CA PHE A 106 10.72 9.67 -7.86
C PHE A 106 10.49 9.60 -6.36
N VAL A 107 9.75 8.59 -5.96
CA VAL A 107 9.56 8.18 -4.57
C VAL A 107 10.00 6.73 -4.47
N ILE A 108 10.92 6.43 -3.55
CA ILE A 108 11.40 5.08 -3.29
C ILE A 108 11.08 4.78 -1.83
N GLU A 109 10.32 3.71 -1.60
CA GLU A 109 10.07 3.16 -0.28
C GLU A 109 10.78 1.81 -0.17
N VAL A 110 11.52 1.64 0.93
CA VAL A 110 12.33 0.45 1.20
C VAL A 110 11.93 -0.08 2.55
N GLU A 111 11.38 -1.29 2.58
CA GLU A 111 11.21 -2.05 3.82
C GLU A 111 12.48 -2.88 4.05
N PHE A 112 13.12 -2.67 5.19
CA PHE A 112 14.36 -3.33 5.57
C PHE A 112 14.24 -3.87 6.99
N LYS A 113 15.20 -4.68 7.42
CA LYS A 113 15.30 -5.15 8.80
C LYS A 113 16.77 -5.31 9.19
N VAL A 114 17.13 -4.74 10.34
CA VAL A 114 18.44 -4.92 10.97
C VAL A 114 18.25 -5.72 12.26
N SER A 115 18.92 -6.86 12.35
CA SER A 115 18.74 -7.80 13.47
C SER A 115 20.03 -8.50 13.86
N GLY A 116 20.26 -8.66 15.16
CA GLY A 116 21.34 -9.47 15.69
C GLY A 116 21.09 -9.80 17.17
N ASP A 117 21.87 -10.73 17.67
CA ASP A 117 21.65 -11.32 18.99
C ASP A 117 22.12 -10.40 20.13
N SER A 118 23.27 -9.74 19.90
CA SER A 118 23.89 -8.83 20.87
C SER A 118 23.08 -7.54 21.06
N SER A 119 22.97 -7.08 22.30
CA SER A 119 22.34 -5.79 22.66
C SER A 119 23.31 -4.61 22.69
N HIS A 120 24.62 -4.86 22.76
CA HIS A 120 25.62 -3.81 23.04
C HIS A 120 26.71 -3.69 21.98
N LEU A 121 27.07 -4.81 21.33
CA LEU A 121 28.09 -4.85 20.28
C LEU A 121 27.43 -5.34 18.99
N PHE A 122 27.28 -4.46 18.02
CA PHE A 122 26.62 -4.72 16.74
C PHE A 122 27.13 -3.71 15.70
N GLY A 123 27.06 -4.06 14.42
CA GLY A 123 27.57 -3.21 13.35
C GLY A 123 27.62 -3.90 11.99
N ASP A 124 28.05 -3.22 10.94
CA ASP A 124 28.29 -1.76 10.93
C ASP A 124 27.03 -1.05 10.46
N GLY A 125 26.42 -1.55 9.39
CA GLY A 125 25.13 -1.04 8.92
C GLY A 125 24.83 -1.46 7.49
N LEU A 126 23.88 -0.76 6.88
CA LEU A 126 23.55 -0.88 5.46
C LEU A 126 23.44 0.50 4.81
N ALA A 127 23.56 0.57 3.50
CA ALA A 127 23.40 1.80 2.75
C ALA A 127 22.46 1.59 1.55
N MET A 128 21.66 2.61 1.26
CA MET A 128 20.93 2.76 0.01
C MET A 128 21.70 3.72 -0.90
N TRP A 129 21.76 3.40 -2.19
CA TRP A 129 22.56 4.10 -3.17
C TRP A 129 21.72 4.59 -4.34
N LEU A 130 21.99 5.83 -4.76
CA LEU A 130 21.55 6.42 -6.01
C LEU A 130 22.78 6.98 -6.72
N THR A 131 23.52 6.09 -7.39
CA THR A 131 24.87 6.35 -7.90
C THR A 131 25.02 6.05 -9.38
N LYS A 132 26.05 6.64 -9.99
CA LYS A 132 26.40 6.38 -11.40
C LYS A 132 26.96 4.97 -11.59
N GLU A 133 27.81 4.53 -10.67
CA GLU A 133 28.38 3.18 -10.64
C GLU A 133 27.44 2.21 -9.91
N ARG A 134 27.56 0.91 -10.19
CA ARG A 134 26.79 -0.15 -9.52
C ARG A 134 27.64 -1.41 -9.35
N ALA A 135 27.33 -2.22 -8.33
CA ALA A 135 27.93 -3.55 -8.13
C ALA A 135 29.46 -3.56 -8.09
N GLU A 136 30.07 -2.49 -7.58
CA GLU A 136 31.51 -2.40 -7.31
C GLU A 136 31.73 -2.50 -5.79
N PRO A 137 32.19 -3.65 -5.27
CA PRO A 137 32.39 -3.82 -3.84
C PRO A 137 33.50 -2.91 -3.32
N GLY A 138 33.39 -2.51 -2.05
CA GLY A 138 34.40 -1.68 -1.41
C GLY A 138 34.11 -1.40 0.07
N PRO A 139 34.91 -0.51 0.69
CA PRO A 139 34.93 -0.34 2.14
C PRO A 139 33.73 0.44 2.69
N VAL A 140 32.95 1.13 1.85
CA VAL A 140 31.86 1.99 2.31
C VAL A 140 30.58 1.18 2.38
N PHE A 141 30.32 0.54 3.52
CA PHE A 141 29.14 -0.31 3.75
C PHE A 141 28.92 -1.36 2.65
N GLY A 142 30.00 -1.86 2.04
CA GLY A 142 29.98 -2.86 0.98
C GLY A 142 29.96 -2.32 -0.45
N ASN A 143 30.05 -1.00 -0.63
CA ASN A 143 30.20 -0.33 -1.92
C ASN A 143 31.59 0.33 -2.03
N ARG A 144 32.00 0.63 -3.26
CA ARG A 144 33.22 1.39 -3.55
C ARG A 144 33.26 2.73 -2.81
N ASP A 145 34.47 3.11 -2.43
CA ASP A 145 34.77 4.49 -2.02
C ASP A 145 34.78 5.40 -3.27
N GLU A 146 34.84 6.72 -3.05
CA GLU A 146 34.90 7.72 -4.13
C GLU A 146 33.77 7.51 -5.16
N PHE A 147 32.54 7.27 -4.69
CA PHE A 147 31.37 7.07 -5.53
C PHE A 147 30.83 8.40 -6.08
N THR A 148 30.12 8.36 -7.21
CA THR A 148 29.42 9.53 -7.75
C THR A 148 27.92 9.38 -7.56
N GLY A 149 27.32 10.19 -6.67
CA GLY A 149 25.88 10.17 -6.40
C GLY A 149 25.55 10.23 -4.92
N LEU A 150 24.36 9.78 -4.55
CA LEU A 150 23.87 9.86 -3.17
C LEU A 150 23.99 8.49 -2.47
N ALA A 151 24.53 8.51 -1.27
CA ALA A 151 24.44 7.43 -0.30
C ALA A 151 23.50 7.86 0.84
N ILE A 152 22.56 6.99 1.21
CA ILE A 152 21.80 7.10 2.45
C ILE A 152 22.22 5.92 3.32
N ILE A 153 23.12 6.21 4.26
CA ILE A 153 23.77 5.24 5.13
C ILE A 153 22.93 5.10 6.40
N LEU A 154 22.61 3.87 6.77
CA LEU A 154 21.95 3.48 8.01
C LEU A 154 23.01 2.84 8.89
N ASP A 155 23.72 3.69 9.62
CA ASP A 155 24.84 3.33 10.46
C ASP A 155 24.36 2.90 11.84
N THR A 156 24.83 1.76 12.31
CA THR A 156 24.48 1.22 13.63
C THR A 156 25.63 1.28 14.62
N TYR A 157 26.87 1.51 14.16
CA TYR A 157 28.05 1.46 15.01
C TYR A 157 28.73 2.84 15.07
N ALA A 158 29.09 3.29 16.26
CA ALA A 158 29.83 4.53 16.45
C ALA A 158 31.32 4.22 16.47
N ASN A 159 32.06 4.56 15.41
CA ASN A 159 33.52 4.41 15.37
C ASN A 159 34.22 5.47 16.22
N GLU A 160 33.60 6.64 16.41
CA GLU A 160 34.09 7.70 17.29
C GLU A 160 33.01 8.16 18.30
N LYS A 161 33.42 8.95 19.31
CA LYS A 161 32.49 9.55 20.26
C LYS A 161 31.79 10.77 19.65
N HIS A 162 30.50 10.61 19.39
CA HIS A 162 29.64 11.67 18.85
C HIS A 162 28.77 12.36 19.91
N THR A 163 28.28 13.56 19.57
CA THR A 163 27.26 14.28 20.38
C THR A 163 25.85 13.74 20.21
N TYR A 164 25.62 12.97 19.15
CA TYR A 164 24.36 12.35 18.79
C TYR A 164 24.35 10.85 19.07
N SER A 165 23.16 10.24 19.04
CA SER A 165 22.98 8.81 19.29
C SER A 165 22.95 7.98 18.01
N PHE A 166 23.36 6.72 18.15
CA PHE A 166 23.24 5.67 17.13
C PHE A 166 22.10 4.71 17.50
N PRO A 167 21.47 4.02 16.53
CA PRO A 167 21.71 4.09 15.09
C PRO A 167 21.38 5.44 14.45
N ARG A 168 22.07 5.77 13.37
CA ARG A 168 22.02 7.05 12.66
C ARG A 168 21.76 6.82 11.18
N ILE A 169 20.99 7.72 10.58
CA ILE A 169 20.79 7.76 9.14
C ILE A 169 21.48 9.01 8.63
N VAL A 170 22.38 8.85 7.66
CA VAL A 170 23.22 9.92 7.13
C VAL A 170 23.13 9.93 5.61
N GLY A 171 22.82 11.08 5.03
CA GLY A 171 22.90 11.32 3.60
C GLY A 171 24.28 11.88 3.23
N ILE A 172 24.96 11.30 2.25
CA ILE A 172 26.26 11.77 1.75
C ILE A 172 26.20 11.88 0.23
N LEU A 173 26.64 13.01 -0.31
CA LEU A 173 26.71 13.25 -1.74
C LEU A 173 28.16 13.14 -2.23
N GLY A 174 28.48 12.04 -2.91
CA GLY A 174 29.79 11.77 -3.48
C GLY A 174 29.99 12.42 -4.85
N ASP A 175 31.16 13.02 -5.05
CA ASP A 175 31.58 13.70 -6.28
C ASP A 175 32.53 12.86 -7.15
N GLY A 176 32.74 11.58 -6.79
CA GLY A 176 33.69 10.69 -7.44
C GLY A 176 35.15 10.85 -7.00
N LYS A 177 35.44 11.68 -6.00
CA LYS A 177 36.79 11.96 -5.48
C LYS A 177 36.87 11.98 -3.96
N MET A 178 35.79 12.39 -3.29
CA MET A 178 35.70 12.43 -1.84
C MET A 178 35.77 11.02 -1.28
N LYS A 179 36.75 10.78 -0.40
CA LYS A 179 36.85 9.55 0.38
C LYS A 179 35.95 9.61 1.60
N TYR A 180 35.25 8.52 1.89
CA TYR A 180 34.44 8.40 3.09
C TYR A 180 35.31 8.35 4.36
N ASN A 181 35.01 9.19 5.34
CA ASN A 181 35.68 9.18 6.64
C ASN A 181 35.10 8.08 7.54
N PHE A 182 35.54 6.84 7.35
CA PHE A 182 35.08 5.70 8.15
C PHE A 182 35.38 5.88 9.65
N GLY A 183 36.54 6.43 10.00
CA GLY A 183 36.95 6.60 11.41
C GLY A 183 36.08 7.57 12.19
N GLY A 184 35.55 8.61 11.52
CA GLY A 184 34.64 9.59 12.12
C GLY A 184 33.19 9.43 11.68
N ASP A 185 32.77 8.24 11.23
CA ASP A 185 31.38 7.94 10.82
C ASP A 185 30.82 8.88 9.74
N GLY A 186 31.69 9.45 8.89
CA GLY A 186 31.34 10.42 7.85
C GLY A 186 31.07 11.84 8.35
N GLU A 187 31.44 12.18 9.58
CA GLU A 187 31.21 13.51 10.17
C GLU A 187 31.83 14.63 9.30
N GLY A 188 31.03 15.66 9.03
CA GLY A 188 31.38 16.80 8.18
C GLY A 188 31.21 16.53 6.68
N GLN A 189 30.80 15.32 6.28
CA GLN A 189 30.54 14.95 4.88
C GLN A 189 29.04 14.84 4.57
N GLU A 190 28.20 14.93 5.60
CA GLU A 190 26.77 14.75 5.49
C GLU A 190 26.06 15.95 4.82
N VAL A 191 25.11 15.66 3.95
CA VAL A 191 24.13 16.65 3.45
C VAL A 191 22.91 16.75 4.38
N GLY A 192 22.72 15.75 5.25
CA GLY A 192 21.64 15.69 6.23
C GLY A 192 21.73 14.39 7.04
N ALA A 193 21.23 14.40 8.28
CA ALA A 193 21.25 13.24 9.14
C ALA A 193 20.15 13.26 10.21
N CYS A 194 19.77 12.09 10.72
CA CYS A 194 18.93 11.94 11.90
C CYS A 194 19.30 10.70 12.72
N SER A 195 19.00 10.71 14.02
CA SER A 195 19.13 9.52 14.88
C SER A 195 17.80 8.78 14.94
N ALA A 196 17.81 7.48 14.64
CA ALA A 196 16.61 6.66 14.61
C ALA A 196 16.92 5.23 15.06
N ASN A 197 16.27 4.75 16.12
CA ASN A 197 16.49 3.41 16.65
C ASN A 197 15.71 2.35 15.85
N PHE A 198 16.16 2.08 14.63
CA PHE A 198 15.54 1.11 13.70
C PHE A 198 16.01 -0.34 13.91
N ARG A 199 16.97 -0.59 14.81
CA ARG A 199 17.49 -1.93 15.07
C ARG A 199 16.53 -2.72 15.96
N ARG A 200 16.26 -3.98 15.59
CA ARG A 200 15.41 -4.92 16.37
C ARG A 200 14.02 -4.37 16.73
N THR A 201 13.40 -3.63 15.83
CA THR A 201 12.02 -3.15 16.00
C THR A 201 11.00 -4.29 15.84
N ASN A 202 9.88 -4.19 16.56
CA ASN A 202 8.74 -5.10 16.41
C ASN A 202 7.77 -4.67 15.29
N VAL A 203 8.00 -3.48 14.72
CA VAL A 203 7.25 -2.93 13.59
C VAL A 203 8.09 -2.96 12.34
N ALA A 204 7.45 -3.02 11.18
CA ALA A 204 8.12 -2.94 9.89
C ALA A 204 8.89 -1.61 9.78
N THR A 205 10.20 -1.72 9.58
CA THR A 205 11.10 -0.58 9.37
C THR A 205 11.13 -0.21 7.90
N LYS A 206 10.74 1.04 7.61
CA LYS A 206 10.68 1.55 6.25
C LYS A 206 11.41 2.86 6.10
N LEU A 207 12.16 3.01 5.02
CA LEU A 207 12.77 4.26 4.59
C LEU A 207 12.00 4.77 3.37
N LYS A 208 11.61 6.04 3.35
CA LYS A 208 10.99 6.71 2.21
C LYS A 208 11.86 7.86 1.75
N VAL A 209 12.26 7.81 0.48
CA VAL A 209 13.11 8.79 -0.17
C VAL A 209 12.31 9.43 -1.30
N THR A 210 12.01 10.71 -1.17
CA THR A 210 11.34 11.51 -2.20
C THR A 210 12.34 12.46 -2.81
N TYR A 211 12.56 12.33 -4.12
CA TYR A 211 13.44 13.22 -4.87
C TYR A 211 12.64 13.95 -5.93
N VAL A 212 12.77 15.28 -5.93
CA VAL A 212 12.26 16.13 -6.99
C VAL A 212 13.40 16.95 -7.54
N LYS A 213 13.69 16.72 -8.83
CA LYS A 213 14.81 17.34 -9.52
C LYS A 213 14.73 18.87 -9.41
N ASP A 214 15.86 19.47 -9.08
CA ASP A 214 16.06 20.92 -8.91
C ASP A 214 15.22 21.55 -7.78
N ALA A 215 14.49 20.75 -7.00
CA ALA A 215 13.66 21.24 -5.89
C ALA A 215 14.20 20.76 -4.54
N PHE A 216 14.14 19.46 -4.24
CA PHE A 216 14.58 18.93 -2.94
C PHE A 216 14.76 17.40 -2.93
N LEU A 217 15.43 16.92 -1.89
CA LEU A 217 15.46 15.54 -1.41
C LEU A 217 14.84 15.49 -0.01
N ASP A 218 13.88 14.61 0.20
CA ASP A 218 13.20 14.40 1.49
C ASP A 218 13.32 12.93 1.92
N VAL A 219 13.83 12.71 3.12
CA VAL A 219 14.02 11.36 3.69
C VAL A 219 13.20 11.23 4.96
N LYS A 220 12.36 10.20 5.01
CA LYS A 220 11.54 9.84 6.17
C LYS A 220 11.79 8.39 6.57
N ILE A 221 11.62 8.09 7.84
CA ILE A 221 11.72 6.73 8.37
C ILE A 221 10.50 6.37 9.23
N GLN A 222 9.99 5.16 9.03
CA GLN A 222 9.03 4.51 9.90
C GLN A 222 9.74 3.44 10.72
N TYR A 223 9.72 3.56 12.06
CA TYR A 223 10.32 2.57 12.96
C TYR A 223 9.64 2.48 14.34
N LYS A 224 8.72 3.39 14.66
CA LYS A 224 8.04 3.48 15.97
C LYS A 224 6.71 2.73 15.96
N ALA A 225 5.87 3.02 14.96
CA ALA A 225 4.56 2.40 14.76
C ALA A 225 4.27 2.19 13.28
N TRP A 226 3.21 1.43 12.98
CA TRP A 226 2.74 1.25 11.61
C TRP A 226 2.18 2.56 11.06
N ASP A 227 2.60 2.94 9.85
CA ASP A 227 2.21 4.17 9.16
C ASP A 227 2.55 5.47 9.93
N ASP A 228 3.51 5.38 10.87
CA ASP A 228 4.04 6.51 11.63
C ASP A 228 5.39 6.93 11.06
N TRP A 229 5.36 7.86 10.10
CA TRP A 229 6.53 8.40 9.42
C TRP A 229 7.16 9.54 10.25
N THR A 230 8.41 9.35 10.66
CA THR A 230 9.24 10.39 11.27
C THR A 230 10.11 11.04 10.19
N ASP A 231 10.12 12.37 10.13
CA ASP A 231 11.01 13.13 9.25
C ASP A 231 12.47 12.93 9.71
N CYS A 232 13.36 12.63 8.75
CA CYS A 232 14.78 12.43 9.03
C CYS A 232 15.59 13.67 8.62
N PHE A 233 15.67 13.95 7.32
CA PHE A 233 16.31 15.16 6.82
C PHE A 233 15.70 15.59 5.48
N HIS A 234 15.82 16.89 5.21
CA HIS A 234 15.34 17.54 4.00
C HIS A 234 16.43 18.44 3.45
N VAL A 235 16.73 18.31 2.15
CA VAL A 235 17.80 19.08 1.48
C VAL A 235 17.24 19.75 0.24
N GLU A 236 17.26 21.08 0.22
CA GLU A 236 16.85 21.84 -0.95
C GLU A 236 17.89 21.79 -2.06
N LYS A 237 17.43 21.81 -3.32
CA LYS A 237 18.24 21.94 -4.54
C LYS A 237 19.38 20.91 -4.65
N LEU A 238 19.22 19.74 -4.05
CA LEU A 238 20.16 18.63 -4.18
C LEU A 238 20.18 18.09 -5.63
N GLN A 239 21.37 17.94 -6.19
CA GLN A 239 21.57 17.45 -7.55
C GLN A 239 22.08 16.01 -7.54
N LEU A 240 21.32 15.10 -8.15
CA LEU A 240 21.76 13.73 -8.39
C LEU A 240 22.40 13.59 -9.77
N PRO A 241 23.33 12.64 -9.98
CA PRO A 241 23.82 12.31 -11.31
C PRO A 241 22.66 11.87 -12.22
N PRO A 242 22.76 12.09 -13.53
CA PRO A 242 21.71 11.69 -14.46
C PRO A 242 21.59 10.17 -14.51
N ASN A 243 20.36 9.66 -14.44
CA ASN A 243 20.04 8.23 -14.49
C ASN A 243 20.88 7.39 -13.51
N PRO A 244 20.75 7.60 -12.18
CA PRO A 244 21.48 6.80 -11.20
C PRO A 244 20.94 5.36 -11.17
N PHE A 245 21.77 4.39 -10.82
CA PHE A 245 21.35 3.06 -10.41
C PHE A 245 20.84 3.11 -8.97
N LEU A 246 19.86 2.26 -8.67
CA LEU A 246 19.38 2.05 -7.31
C LEU A 246 20.10 0.82 -6.73
N GLY A 247 20.75 1.00 -5.59
CA GLY A 247 21.50 -0.04 -4.93
C GLY A 247 21.26 -0.12 -3.44
N PHE A 248 21.61 -1.27 -2.89
CA PHE A 248 21.70 -1.53 -1.47
C PHE A 248 22.96 -2.34 -1.20
N SER A 249 23.68 -2.00 -0.15
CA SER A 249 24.80 -2.81 0.32
C SER A 249 24.85 -2.81 1.83
N ALA A 250 25.50 -3.81 2.40
CA ALA A 250 25.79 -3.86 3.82
C ALA A 250 27.16 -4.50 4.05
N MET A 251 27.77 -4.15 5.18
CA MET A 251 29.04 -4.69 5.62
C MET A 251 29.00 -4.95 7.14
N THR A 252 29.77 -5.96 7.57
CA THR A 252 30.05 -6.21 8.99
C THR A 252 31.56 -6.24 9.22
N GLY A 253 32.01 -5.57 10.26
CA GLY A 253 33.40 -5.60 10.74
C GLY A 253 33.63 -6.72 11.74
N ASP A 254 34.27 -6.39 12.86
CA ASP A 254 34.48 -7.30 14.00
C ASP A 254 33.17 -7.60 14.75
N VAL A 255 32.26 -6.63 14.74
CA VAL A 255 30.88 -6.76 15.18
C VAL A 255 29.97 -7.02 13.98
N SER A 256 28.78 -7.57 14.24
CA SER A 256 27.89 -7.95 13.16
C SER A 256 26.43 -7.78 13.50
N ASP A 257 25.65 -7.52 12.45
CA ASP A 257 24.21 -7.68 12.37
C ASP A 257 23.85 -8.36 11.05
N ALA A 258 22.68 -8.99 11.02
CA ALA A 258 22.02 -9.37 9.78
C ALA A 258 21.26 -8.16 9.21
N HIS A 259 21.53 -7.85 7.94
CA HIS A 259 20.90 -6.77 7.19
C HIS A 259 20.04 -7.36 6.07
N ASP A 260 18.72 -7.18 6.18
CA ASP A 260 17.72 -7.75 5.28
C ASP A 260 16.98 -6.64 4.53
N ILE A 261 16.81 -6.80 3.22
CA ILE A 261 15.86 -6.03 2.39
C ILE A 261 14.61 -6.89 2.22
N ILE A 262 13.47 -6.37 2.66
CA ILE A 262 12.17 -7.05 2.61
C ILE A 262 11.42 -6.67 1.33
N SER A 263 11.33 -5.38 1.04
CA SER A 263 10.74 -4.90 -0.20
C SER A 263 11.29 -3.54 -0.62
N VAL A 264 11.25 -3.28 -1.91
CA VAL A 264 11.55 -1.99 -2.52
C VAL A 264 10.39 -1.67 -3.45
N THR A 265 9.77 -0.52 -3.26
CA THR A 265 8.71 0.00 -4.14
C THR A 265 9.12 1.38 -4.64
N SER A 266 9.30 1.50 -5.95
CA SER A 266 9.73 2.74 -6.59
C SER A 266 8.61 3.29 -7.47
N TYR A 267 8.45 4.61 -7.47
CA TYR A 267 7.45 5.32 -8.24
C TYR A 267 8.08 6.52 -8.94
N SER A 268 7.71 6.76 -10.19
CA SER A 268 7.92 8.04 -10.86
C SER A 268 6.89 9.05 -10.35
N ALA A 269 7.32 10.25 -10.01
CA ALA A 269 6.45 11.34 -9.54
C ALA A 269 6.17 12.33 -10.66
N ILE A 270 4.91 12.44 -11.08
CA ILE A 270 4.45 13.44 -12.04
C ILE A 270 3.99 14.65 -11.22
N LEU A 271 4.68 15.78 -11.39
CA LEU A 271 4.35 17.01 -10.69
C LEU A 271 3.20 17.75 -11.39
N SER A 272 2.29 18.31 -10.60
CA SER A 272 1.33 19.30 -11.08
C SER A 272 2.08 20.52 -11.60
N GLN A 273 1.71 21.03 -12.78
CA GLN A 273 2.15 22.36 -13.19
C GLN A 273 1.40 23.41 -12.35
N PRO A 274 2.08 24.40 -11.76
CA PRO A 274 1.43 25.44 -10.95
C PRO A 274 0.37 26.25 -11.72
N ASP A 275 0.38 26.23 -13.06
CA ASP A 275 -0.53 26.99 -13.92
C ASP A 275 -1.48 26.12 -14.77
N ALA A 276 -1.60 24.83 -14.50
CA ALA A 276 -2.67 24.04 -15.11
C ALA A 276 -3.99 24.44 -14.41
N ALA A 277 -4.64 25.49 -14.92
CA ALA A 277 -6.04 25.77 -14.65
C ALA A 277 -6.78 24.42 -14.67
N PRO A 278 -7.56 24.09 -13.64
CA PRO A 278 -8.21 22.78 -13.59
C PRO A 278 -9.02 22.67 -14.86
N ASN A 279 -8.57 21.84 -15.79
CA ASN A 279 -9.34 21.50 -16.97
C ASN A 279 -10.59 20.84 -16.40
N LYS A 280 -11.65 21.65 -16.27
CA LYS A 280 -13.02 21.20 -16.16
C LYS A 280 -13.30 20.44 -17.46
N HIS A 281 -12.78 19.22 -17.53
CA HIS A 281 -13.45 18.18 -18.28
C HIS A 281 -14.82 18.07 -17.62
N LYS A 282 -15.77 18.82 -18.19
CA LYS A 282 -17.18 18.59 -18.03
C LYS A 282 -17.40 17.12 -18.39
N LYS A 283 -17.33 16.23 -17.40
CA LYS A 283 -18.15 15.03 -17.45
C LYS A 283 -19.56 15.59 -17.52
N ALA A 284 -20.20 15.41 -18.67
CA ALA A 284 -21.63 15.63 -18.82
C ALA A 284 -22.34 14.64 -17.88
N SER A 285 -22.37 14.97 -16.59
CA SER A 285 -23.32 14.43 -15.65
C SER A 285 -24.62 15.17 -15.92
N VAL A 286 -25.60 14.44 -16.46
CA VAL A 286 -26.97 14.92 -16.69
C VAL A 286 -27.69 15.21 -15.36
N PHE A 287 -27.05 14.97 -14.22
CA PHE A 287 -27.60 15.23 -12.91
C PHE A 287 -26.55 15.82 -11.97
N SER A 288 -26.38 17.13 -11.96
CA SER A 288 -26.10 17.85 -10.71
C SER A 288 -26.42 19.34 -10.87
N SER A 289 -27.58 19.73 -10.35
CA SER A 289 -27.92 21.11 -10.07
C SER A 289 -26.95 21.66 -9.01
N SER A 290 -26.25 22.73 -9.35
CA SER A 290 -25.62 23.63 -8.39
C SER A 290 -26.70 24.41 -7.64
N SER A 291 -26.64 24.44 -6.31
CA SER A 291 -27.10 25.61 -5.56
C SER A 291 -26.50 25.62 -4.15
N GLU A 292 -25.59 26.56 -3.93
CA GLU A 292 -25.54 27.29 -2.67
C GLU A 292 -26.38 28.57 -2.84
N GLY A 293 -27.16 28.93 -1.82
CA GLY A 293 -27.65 30.30 -1.64
C GLY A 293 -29.15 30.48 -1.46
N SER A 294 -29.58 30.62 -0.19
CA SER A 294 -30.74 31.36 0.32
C SER A 294 -32.16 30.78 0.13
N GLY A 295 -32.90 30.64 1.26
CA GLY A 295 -34.36 30.45 1.24
C GLY A 295 -34.93 29.56 2.35
N THR A 296 -34.84 30.00 3.60
CA THR A 296 -35.28 29.31 4.86
C THR A 296 -36.80 29.04 4.99
N TRP A 297 -37.59 29.05 3.92
CA TRP A 297 -39.05 28.82 3.99
C TRP A 297 -39.55 27.64 3.14
N LEU A 298 -38.98 27.39 1.96
CA LEU A 298 -39.46 26.35 1.05
C LEU A 298 -39.23 24.91 1.56
N GLY A 299 -38.11 24.67 2.24
CA GLY A 299 -37.81 23.36 2.84
C GLY A 299 -38.72 22.98 4.02
N PHE A 300 -39.29 23.96 4.71
CA PHE A 300 -40.23 23.75 5.81
C PHE A 300 -41.60 23.31 5.27
N PHE A 301 -42.13 24.02 4.26
CA PHE A 301 -43.42 23.66 3.66
C PHE A 301 -43.38 22.33 2.92
N PHE A 302 -42.28 21.99 2.23
CA PHE A 302 -42.15 20.69 1.58
C PHE A 302 -42.24 19.52 2.57
N LYS A 303 -41.62 19.66 3.76
CA LYS A 303 -41.71 18.66 4.83
C LYS A 303 -43.12 18.59 5.43
N LEU A 304 -43.79 19.72 5.59
CA LEU A 304 -45.17 19.77 6.09
C LEU A 304 -46.16 19.08 5.13
N PHE A 305 -46.00 19.29 3.82
CA PHE A 305 -46.84 18.64 2.81
C PHE A 305 -46.62 17.13 2.75
N LEU A 306 -45.37 16.65 2.87
CA LEU A 306 -45.10 15.22 2.95
C LEU A 306 -45.71 14.59 4.21
N PHE A 307 -45.61 15.27 5.36
CA PHE A 307 -46.22 14.80 6.60
C PHE A 307 -47.75 14.74 6.50
N ALA A 308 -48.39 15.77 5.95
CA ALA A 308 -49.83 15.78 5.71
C ALA A 308 -50.26 14.66 4.75
N GLY A 309 -49.47 14.38 3.71
CA GLY A 309 -49.71 13.27 2.79
C GLY A 309 -49.66 11.90 3.47
N VAL A 310 -48.70 11.68 4.36
CA VAL A 310 -48.59 10.43 5.13
C VAL A 310 -49.76 10.26 6.11
N VAL A 311 -50.17 11.33 6.79
CA VAL A 311 -51.32 11.29 7.70
C VAL A 311 -52.63 11.04 6.93
N ALA A 312 -52.83 11.69 5.79
CA ALA A 312 -54.00 11.47 4.94
C ALA A 312 -54.01 10.04 4.37
N GLY A 313 -52.87 9.53 3.90
CA GLY A 313 -52.74 8.15 3.44
C GLY A 313 -53.01 7.12 4.54
N GLY A 314 -52.51 7.37 5.75
CA GLY A 314 -52.79 6.55 6.93
C GLY A 314 -54.27 6.56 7.33
N TYR A 315 -54.92 7.73 7.28
CA TYR A 315 -56.36 7.87 7.56
C TYR A 315 -57.22 7.12 6.53
N TYR A 316 -56.93 7.29 5.23
CA TYR A 316 -57.64 6.55 4.18
C TYR A 316 -57.40 5.03 4.26
N GLY A 317 -56.18 4.61 4.58
CA GLY A 317 -55.86 3.20 4.81
C GLY A 317 -56.62 2.61 6.01
N TRP A 318 -56.71 3.35 7.11
CA TRP A 318 -57.47 2.95 8.30
C TRP A 318 -58.98 2.89 8.04
N GLN A 319 -59.51 3.85 7.26
CA GLN A 319 -60.92 3.88 6.88
C GLN A 319 -61.28 2.68 5.97
N GLU A 320 -60.41 2.31 5.03
CA GLU A 320 -60.59 1.13 4.18
C GLU A 320 -60.45 -0.19 4.96
N TYR A 321 -59.53 -0.24 5.93
CA TYR A 321 -59.40 -1.37 6.85
C TYR A 321 -60.67 -1.57 7.69
N GLN A 322 -61.24 -0.49 8.24
CA GLN A 322 -62.53 -0.55 8.96
C GLN A 322 -63.69 -0.97 8.06
N ARG A 323 -63.70 -0.54 6.78
CA ARG A 323 -64.73 -0.92 5.81
C ARG A 323 -64.67 -2.41 5.47
N ARG A 324 -63.47 -2.98 5.37
CA ARG A 324 -63.24 -4.42 5.13
C ARG A 324 -63.58 -5.28 6.35
N GLN A 325 -63.38 -4.80 7.57
CA GLN A 325 -63.80 -5.51 8.78
C GLN A 325 -65.34 -5.56 8.97
N ARG A 326 -66.10 -4.67 8.33
CA ARG A 326 -67.58 -4.68 8.38
C ARG A 326 -68.25 -5.61 7.34
N TYR A 327 -67.49 -6.23 6.42
CA TYR A 327 -68.04 -7.11 5.37
C TYR A 327 -67.37 -8.50 5.28
N GLY A 328 -66.52 -8.88 6.24
CA GLY A 328 -65.79 -10.15 6.23
C GLY A 328 -66.33 -11.26 7.14
N GLY A 329 -67.59 -11.16 7.61
CA GLY A 329 -68.24 -12.20 8.40
C GLY A 329 -69.39 -12.85 7.64
N PHE A 330 -69.11 -13.83 6.76
CA PHE A 330 -70.01 -14.98 6.42
C PHE A 330 -69.42 -15.87 5.30
N GLY A 331 -69.25 -17.18 5.56
CA GLY A 331 -69.22 -18.35 4.64
C GLY A 331 -68.22 -18.39 3.46
N GLY A 332 -67.57 -19.48 3.06
CA GLY A 332 -67.66 -20.91 3.36
C GLY A 332 -67.23 -21.72 2.11
N GLY A 333 -66.44 -22.80 2.29
CA GLY A 333 -66.43 -23.98 1.39
C GLY A 333 -65.29 -24.14 0.35
N SER A 334 -64.42 -25.14 0.61
CA SER A 334 -63.95 -26.27 -0.26
C SER A 334 -63.49 -26.01 -1.72
N GLY A 335 -62.47 -26.63 -2.34
CA GLY A 335 -61.51 -27.71 -2.10
C GLY A 335 -60.77 -27.94 -3.45
N MET A 336 -59.44 -27.95 -3.51
CA MET A 336 -58.55 -29.12 -3.68
C MET A 336 -58.62 -29.87 -5.04
N GLY A 337 -57.49 -29.98 -5.76
CA GLY A 337 -57.32 -30.96 -6.84
C GLY A 337 -56.17 -30.70 -7.83
N SER A 338 -55.13 -31.55 -7.79
CA SER A 338 -53.91 -31.61 -8.63
C SER A 338 -53.99 -32.83 -9.56
N ALA A 339 -53.36 -32.83 -10.75
CA ALA A 339 -52.88 -34.07 -11.40
C ALA A 339 -52.01 -33.86 -12.66
N TYR A 340 -50.96 -34.68 -12.74
CA TYR A 340 -50.03 -34.93 -13.85
C TYR A 340 -50.56 -36.01 -14.83
N GLY A 341 -50.09 -36.00 -16.09
CA GLY A 341 -49.45 -37.18 -16.70
C GLY A 341 -50.14 -37.99 -17.82
N MET A 342 -49.31 -38.32 -18.82
CA MET A 342 -49.25 -39.54 -19.66
C MET A 342 -49.78 -39.57 -21.13
N ARG A 343 -48.78 -39.69 -22.03
CA ARG A 343 -48.53 -40.70 -23.10
C ARG A 343 -49.67 -41.16 -24.01
N SER A 344 -49.41 -40.99 -25.31
CA SER A 344 -50.16 -41.50 -26.46
C SER A 344 -49.54 -42.82 -27.02
N PRO A 345 -50.35 -43.77 -27.54
CA PRO A 345 -49.86 -45.01 -28.13
C PRO A 345 -49.92 -45.04 -29.67
N GLY A 346 -48.92 -45.67 -30.29
CA GLY A 346 -49.14 -46.81 -31.19
C GLY A 346 -49.41 -46.60 -32.69
N VAL A 347 -48.59 -47.36 -33.46
CA VAL A 347 -48.91 -48.12 -34.69
C VAL A 347 -48.73 -47.44 -36.06
N GLY A 348 -47.82 -48.02 -36.86
CA GLY A 348 -48.11 -48.31 -38.28
C GLY A 348 -47.03 -47.99 -39.32
N GLY A 349 -46.29 -49.03 -39.74
CA GLY A 349 -46.00 -49.24 -41.16
C GLY A 349 -44.63 -48.83 -41.74
N GLY A 350 -43.85 -49.83 -42.14
CA GLY A 350 -43.35 -49.87 -43.53
C GLY A 350 -41.86 -49.63 -43.81
N PHE A 351 -41.20 -50.73 -44.18
CA PHE A 351 -40.16 -50.88 -45.23
C PHE A 351 -38.68 -50.51 -45.00
N GLY A 352 -37.85 -51.53 -45.26
CA GLY A 352 -36.46 -51.45 -45.78
C GLY A 352 -35.40 -51.15 -44.72
N GLY A 353 -34.36 -51.94 -44.47
CA GLY A 353 -33.71 -52.95 -45.28
C GLY A 353 -32.20 -52.76 -45.11
N TYR A 354 -31.52 -53.85 -44.72
CA TYR A 354 -30.08 -54.11 -44.85
C TYR A 354 -29.06 -53.49 -43.86
N ASN A 355 -28.38 -54.43 -43.17
CA ASN A 355 -26.93 -54.61 -42.98
C ASN A 355 -26.10 -53.43 -42.43
N GLY A 356 -25.19 -53.61 -41.47
CA GLY A 356 -24.68 -54.80 -40.84
C GLY A 356 -23.58 -54.43 -39.84
N LYS A 357 -23.60 -55.15 -38.71
CA LYS A 357 -22.50 -55.56 -37.81
C LYS A 357 -21.14 -54.82 -37.83
N ARG A 358 -20.75 -54.53 -36.57
CA ARG A 358 -19.46 -54.84 -35.90
C ARG A 358 -18.30 -53.86 -36.19
N PHE A 359 -17.51 -53.42 -35.21
CA PHE A 359 -17.32 -53.79 -33.80
C PHE A 359 -17.19 -52.55 -32.93
#